data_AF-A0A6A7RYS0-F1
#
_entry.id   AF-A0A6A7RYS0-F1
#
_cell.length_a   1.000
_cell.length_b   1.000
_cell.length_c   1.000
_cell.angle_alpha   90.00
_cell.angle_beta   90.00
_cell.angle_gamma   90.00
#
_symmetry.space_group_name_H-M   'P 1'
#
loop_
_entity.id
_entity.type
_entity.pdbx_description
1 polymer ?
#
loop_
_entity_poly.entity_id
_entity_poly.type
_entity_poly.pdbx_seq_one_letter_code
_entity_poly.pdbx_strand_id
1 'polypeptide(L)'
;MLAARLGATSEEIAGWVWDGPKLGGLRAYVNANELDPPPRFYYSESMNVDYLADLMACWFDASEIASFTPRERYICGKALIERWSKHPGIHGKGLVLARLRESRLLDIHPIYGGTQGTFAEEDNFPPLETGLFPLSLVRAIEDEDFEAQGDTAKANPVGHLNHDPDLQARANEIAKRLIAERKYRRPTRDEVAKLLAAERGMDCATVLRRIRKQW
;
A
#
# COMPACT_ATOMS: atom_id res chain seq x y z
N MET A 1 1.28 -28.48 -4.57
CA MET A 1 0.52 -27.24 -4.86
C MET A 1 1.50 -26.10 -5.13
N LEU A 2 1.14 -25.15 -5.99
CA LEU A 2 2.01 -24.04 -6.41
C LEU A 2 2.51 -23.18 -5.23
N ALA A 3 1.61 -22.87 -4.28
CA ALA A 3 1.91 -22.17 -3.04
C ALA A 3 3.12 -22.76 -2.29
N ALA A 4 3.15 -24.08 -2.10
CA ALA A 4 4.27 -24.75 -1.45
C ALA A 4 5.58 -24.66 -2.24
N ARG A 5 5.51 -24.70 -3.59
CA ARG A 5 6.69 -24.58 -4.45
C ARG A 5 7.31 -23.18 -4.39
N LEU A 6 6.48 -22.15 -4.22
CA LEU A 6 6.90 -20.75 -4.13
C LEU A 6 7.12 -20.26 -2.69
N GLY A 7 6.89 -21.11 -1.69
CA GLY A 7 6.93 -20.73 -0.28
C GLY A 7 6.00 -19.55 0.02
N ALA A 8 4.76 -19.62 -0.46
CA ALA A 8 3.78 -18.53 -0.45
C ALA A 8 2.40 -19.03 0.00
N THR A 9 1.50 -18.10 0.32
CA THR A 9 0.07 -18.43 0.47
C THR A 9 -0.66 -18.35 -0.87
N SER A 10 -1.89 -18.89 -0.94
CA SER A 10 -2.71 -18.78 -2.14
C SER A 10 -3.10 -17.33 -2.44
N GLU A 11 -3.31 -16.52 -1.40
CA GLU A 11 -3.59 -15.09 -1.51
C GLU A 11 -2.37 -14.32 -2.04
N GLU A 12 -1.14 -14.66 -1.62
CA GLU A 12 0.06 -14.04 -2.21
C GLU A 12 0.15 -14.33 -3.72
N ILE A 13 -0.15 -15.56 -4.14
CA ILE A 13 -0.20 -15.89 -5.57
C ILE A 13 -1.27 -15.05 -6.28
N ALA A 14 -2.44 -14.85 -5.65
CA ALA A 14 -3.48 -14.00 -6.21
C ALA A 14 -3.00 -12.54 -6.39
N GLY A 15 -2.27 -12.01 -5.40
CA GLY A 15 -1.61 -10.70 -5.50
C GLY A 15 -0.62 -10.64 -6.67
N TRP A 16 0.20 -11.67 -6.86
CA TRP A 16 1.14 -11.71 -7.99
C TRP A 16 0.43 -11.83 -9.34
N VAL A 17 -0.68 -12.55 -9.44
CA VAL A 17 -1.47 -12.60 -10.67
C VAL A 17 -2.12 -11.24 -10.95
N TRP A 18 -2.57 -10.53 -9.91
CA TRP A 18 -3.11 -9.17 -10.02
C TRP A 18 -2.06 -8.16 -10.51
N ASP A 19 -0.86 -8.19 -9.94
CA ASP A 19 0.27 -7.34 -10.37
C ASP A 19 0.64 -7.59 -11.84
N GLY A 20 0.64 -8.86 -12.22
CA GLY A 20 1.09 -9.33 -13.52
C GLY A 20 2.59 -9.07 -13.78
N PRO A 21 3.13 -9.56 -14.91
CA PRO A 21 4.58 -9.58 -15.14
C PRO A 21 5.24 -8.20 -15.21
N LYS A 22 4.50 -7.18 -15.65
CA LYS A 22 5.04 -5.81 -15.76
C LYS A 22 5.37 -5.19 -14.40
N LEU A 23 4.70 -5.65 -13.34
CA LEU A 23 4.93 -5.20 -11.98
C LEU A 23 5.72 -6.23 -11.15
N GLY A 24 6.19 -7.32 -11.78
CA GLY A 24 6.95 -8.38 -11.10
C GLY A 24 6.10 -9.51 -10.53
N GLY A 25 4.87 -9.65 -11.02
CA GLY A 25 3.93 -10.73 -10.73
C GLY A 25 3.93 -11.87 -11.76
N LEU A 26 2.88 -12.68 -11.74
CA LEU A 26 2.74 -13.92 -12.52
C LEU A 26 1.70 -13.80 -13.65
N ARG A 27 1.81 -14.66 -14.66
CA ARG A 27 0.69 -14.95 -15.56
C ARG A 27 -0.06 -16.18 -15.08
N ALA A 28 -1.38 -16.13 -15.19
CA ALA A 28 -2.25 -17.27 -15.04
C ALA A 28 -3.05 -17.46 -16.33
N TYR A 29 -3.43 -18.71 -16.60
CA TYR A 29 -4.10 -19.11 -17.83
C TYR A 29 -5.30 -20.00 -17.53
N VAL A 30 -6.33 -19.91 -18.35
CA VAL A 30 -7.49 -20.81 -18.29
C VAL A 30 -7.48 -21.76 -19.50
N ASN A 31 -8.11 -22.93 -19.36
CA ASN A 31 -8.34 -23.88 -20.45
C ASN A 31 -7.05 -24.30 -21.21
N ALA A 32 -5.90 -24.39 -20.53
CA ALA A 32 -4.63 -24.73 -21.18
C ALA A 32 -4.51 -26.20 -21.63
N ASN A 33 -5.43 -27.04 -21.17
CA ASN A 33 -5.65 -28.39 -21.67
C ASN A 33 -6.49 -28.43 -22.96
N GLU A 34 -7.15 -27.32 -23.34
CA GLU A 34 -8.17 -27.28 -24.40
C GLU A 34 -7.87 -26.26 -25.51
N LEU A 35 -7.14 -25.18 -25.22
CA LEU A 35 -6.92 -24.06 -26.14
C LEU A 35 -5.44 -23.75 -26.34
N ASP A 36 -5.05 -23.43 -27.58
CA ASP A 36 -3.69 -23.00 -27.96
C ASP A 36 -3.72 -21.75 -28.88
N PRO A 37 -3.20 -20.59 -28.45
CA PRO A 37 -2.65 -20.34 -27.11
C PRO A 37 -3.76 -20.29 -26.05
N PRO A 38 -3.49 -20.70 -24.81
CA PRO A 38 -4.47 -20.61 -23.74
C PRO A 38 -4.80 -19.14 -23.43
N PRO A 39 -6.08 -18.80 -23.21
CA PRO A 39 -6.47 -17.48 -22.76
C PRO A 39 -5.85 -17.14 -21.40
N ARG A 40 -5.48 -15.87 -21.24
CA ARG A 40 -5.00 -15.35 -19.95
C ARG A 40 -6.17 -15.16 -18.99
N PHE A 41 -5.93 -15.54 -17.74
CA PHE A 41 -6.81 -15.24 -16.63
C PHE A 41 -6.66 -13.78 -16.20
N TYR A 42 -7.78 -13.14 -15.87
CA TYR A 42 -7.82 -11.82 -15.24
C TYR A 42 -8.94 -11.80 -14.21
N TYR A 43 -8.74 -11.08 -13.12
CA TYR A 43 -9.80 -10.84 -12.16
C TYR A 43 -10.86 -9.89 -12.74
N SER A 44 -12.13 -10.12 -12.38
CA SER A 44 -13.26 -9.27 -12.77
C SER A 44 -14.17 -9.03 -11.58
N GLU A 45 -14.77 -7.84 -11.48
CA GLU A 45 -15.75 -7.48 -10.45
C GLU A 45 -17.00 -8.37 -10.45
N SER A 46 -17.25 -9.12 -11.52
CA SER A 46 -18.34 -10.11 -11.60
C SER A 46 -17.99 -11.47 -10.97
N MET A 47 -16.74 -11.66 -10.54
CA MET A 47 -16.29 -12.90 -9.90
C MET A 47 -16.82 -12.99 -8.46
N ASN A 48 -16.88 -14.22 -7.94
CA ASN A 48 -17.19 -14.43 -6.54
C ASN A 48 -16.08 -13.82 -5.66
N VAL A 49 -16.46 -13.29 -4.50
CA VAL A 49 -15.52 -12.79 -3.48
C VAL A 49 -14.47 -13.86 -3.12
N ASP A 50 -14.83 -15.14 -3.19
CA ASP A 50 -13.87 -16.26 -3.13
C ASP A 50 -13.14 -16.47 -4.48
N TYR A 51 -12.32 -15.50 -4.86
CA TYR A 51 -11.49 -15.56 -6.08
C TYR A 51 -10.45 -16.68 -6.07
N LEU A 52 -10.20 -17.32 -4.91
CA LEU A 52 -9.19 -18.35 -4.78
C LEU A 52 -9.60 -19.63 -5.51
N ALA A 53 -10.90 -19.96 -5.54
CA ALA A 53 -11.39 -21.12 -6.28
C ALA A 53 -11.04 -21.01 -7.78
N ASP A 54 -11.30 -19.84 -8.37
CA ASP A 54 -11.00 -19.58 -9.78
C ASP A 54 -9.49 -19.56 -10.06
N LEU A 55 -8.71 -18.98 -9.15
CA LEU A 55 -7.25 -19.02 -9.24
C LEU A 55 -6.70 -20.47 -9.18
N MET A 56 -7.29 -21.32 -8.34
CA MET A 56 -6.88 -22.72 -8.19
C MET A 56 -7.20 -23.56 -9.43
N ALA A 57 -8.13 -23.11 -10.28
CA ALA A 57 -8.41 -23.71 -11.58
C ALA A 57 -7.47 -23.23 -12.70
N CYS A 58 -6.60 -22.24 -12.42
CA CYS A 58 -5.68 -21.69 -13.40
C CYS A 58 -4.43 -22.56 -13.61
N TRP A 59 -3.87 -22.42 -14.81
CA TRP A 59 -2.61 -23.00 -15.23
C TRP A 59 -1.50 -21.93 -15.23
N PHE A 60 -0.28 -22.38 -14.98
CA PHE A 60 0.91 -21.53 -14.90
C PHE A 60 2.02 -22.13 -15.76
N ASP A 61 2.79 -21.27 -16.42
CA ASP A 61 3.93 -21.71 -17.22
C ASP A 61 5.04 -22.25 -16.31
N ALA A 62 5.47 -23.49 -16.55
CA ALA A 62 6.43 -24.15 -15.67
C ALA A 62 7.81 -23.47 -15.66
N SER A 63 8.22 -22.86 -16.76
CA SER A 63 9.49 -22.13 -16.88
C SER A 63 9.43 -20.76 -16.19
N GLU A 64 8.28 -20.08 -16.29
CA GLU A 64 8.00 -18.86 -15.52
C GLU A 64 8.06 -19.17 -14.03
N ILE A 65 7.35 -20.21 -13.56
CA ILE A 65 7.38 -20.61 -12.14
C ILE A 65 8.78 -21.00 -11.67
N ALA A 66 9.59 -21.67 -12.50
CA ALA A 66 10.94 -22.08 -12.12
C ALA A 66 11.92 -20.89 -11.97
N SER A 67 11.68 -19.78 -12.67
CA SER A 67 12.52 -18.58 -12.64
C SER A 67 11.91 -17.43 -11.83
N PHE A 68 10.66 -17.59 -11.36
CA PHE A 68 9.92 -16.54 -10.69
C PHE A 68 10.58 -16.14 -9.36
N THR A 69 10.92 -14.86 -9.28
CA THR A 69 11.31 -14.20 -8.03
C THR A 69 10.38 -13.00 -7.86
N PRO A 70 9.51 -12.99 -6.84
CA PRO A 70 8.53 -11.91 -6.68
C PRO A 70 9.24 -10.61 -6.37
N ARG A 71 8.85 -9.52 -7.03
CA ARG A 71 9.32 -8.17 -6.71
C ARG A 71 8.84 -7.70 -5.34
N GLU A 72 7.64 -8.14 -4.96
CA GLU A 72 6.98 -7.81 -3.70
C GLU A 72 6.33 -9.06 -3.09
N ARG A 73 6.35 -9.16 -1.77
CA ARG A 73 5.63 -10.18 -1.00
C ARG A 73 4.41 -9.56 -0.36
N TYR A 74 3.40 -10.36 -0.07
CA TYR A 74 2.18 -9.86 0.53
C TYR A 74 1.89 -10.55 1.86
N ILE A 75 1.22 -9.82 2.76
CA ILE A 75 0.60 -10.38 3.95
C ILE A 75 -0.90 -10.11 3.89
N CYS A 76 -1.70 -11.12 4.21
CA CYS A 76 -3.15 -10.97 4.32
C CYS A 76 -3.51 -10.06 5.51
N GLY A 77 -4.55 -9.24 5.36
CA GLY A 77 -4.99 -8.25 6.36
C GLY A 77 -5.24 -8.87 7.72
N LYS A 78 -5.86 -10.04 7.77
CA LYS A 78 -6.03 -10.80 9.02
C LYS A 78 -4.70 -11.06 9.72
N ALA A 79 -3.70 -11.59 9.00
CA ALA A 79 -2.39 -11.91 9.55
C ALA A 79 -1.62 -10.65 9.96
N LEU A 80 -1.76 -9.55 9.22
CA LEU A 80 -1.17 -8.26 9.57
C LEU A 80 -1.75 -7.70 10.87
N ILE A 81 -3.09 -7.70 11.00
CA ILE A 81 -3.79 -7.24 12.19
C ILE A 81 -3.34 -8.06 13.42
N GLU A 82 -3.29 -9.38 13.30
CA GLU A 82 -2.80 -10.26 14.36
C GLU A 82 -1.34 -9.99 14.70
N ARG A 83 -0.49 -9.78 13.70
CA ARG A 83 0.93 -9.47 13.87
C ARG A 83 1.14 -8.18 14.68
N TRP A 84 0.50 -7.09 14.28
CA TRP A 84 0.66 -5.79 14.96
C TRP A 84 -0.02 -5.74 16.32
N SER A 85 -1.08 -6.53 16.54
CA SER A 85 -1.74 -6.63 17.85
C SER A 85 -0.89 -7.33 18.92
N LYS A 86 0.25 -7.96 18.54
CA LYS A 86 1.20 -8.54 19.50
C LYS A 86 2.04 -7.49 20.22
N HIS A 87 2.10 -6.26 19.71
CA HIS A 87 2.84 -5.18 20.34
C HIS A 87 2.03 -4.57 21.50
N PRO A 88 2.60 -4.45 22.71
CA PRO A 88 1.89 -3.90 23.86
C PRO A 88 1.32 -2.50 23.59
N GLY A 89 0.04 -2.30 23.91
CA GLY A 89 -0.64 -1.02 23.71
C GLY A 89 -1.03 -0.70 22.26
N ILE A 90 -0.77 -1.60 21.30
CA ILE A 90 -1.15 -1.41 19.89
C ILE A 90 -2.46 -2.15 19.59
N HIS A 91 -3.44 -1.41 19.08
CA HIS A 91 -4.64 -2.00 18.47
C HIS A 91 -4.38 -2.22 16.97
N GLY A 92 -4.05 -3.44 16.56
CA GLY A 92 -3.59 -3.75 15.19
C GLY A 92 -4.51 -3.23 14.08
N LYS A 93 -5.82 -3.53 14.13
CA LYS A 93 -6.78 -3.03 13.12
C LYS A 93 -6.84 -1.50 13.05
N GLY A 94 -6.84 -0.83 14.21
CA GLY A 94 -6.80 0.63 14.27
C GLY A 94 -5.52 1.20 13.66
N LEU A 95 -4.37 0.56 13.91
CA LEU A 95 -3.10 0.97 13.32
C LEU A 95 -3.07 0.77 11.80
N VAL A 96 -3.55 -0.36 11.29
CA VAL A 96 -3.68 -0.60 9.82
C VAL A 96 -4.50 0.51 9.17
N LEU A 97 -5.69 0.81 9.72
CA LEU A 97 -6.54 1.88 9.19
C LEU A 97 -5.88 3.26 9.26
N ALA A 98 -5.15 3.55 10.34
CA ALA A 98 -4.40 4.80 10.47
C ALA A 98 -3.32 4.92 9.38
N ARG A 99 -2.56 3.84 9.13
CA ARG A 99 -1.48 3.84 8.13
C ARG A 99 -1.98 3.88 6.69
N LEU A 100 -3.15 3.31 6.41
CA LEU A 100 -3.85 3.48 5.12
C LEU A 100 -4.27 4.94 4.90
N ARG A 101 -4.89 5.58 5.89
CA ARG A 101 -5.28 7.00 5.83
C ARG A 101 -4.09 7.96 5.69
N GLU A 102 -2.93 7.57 6.21
CA GLU A 102 -1.68 8.31 6.05
C GLU A 102 -0.98 8.03 4.71
N SER A 103 -1.50 7.10 3.90
CA SER A 103 -0.88 6.60 2.68
C SER A 103 0.55 6.03 2.92
N ARG A 104 0.84 5.58 4.14
CA ARG A 104 2.08 4.87 4.49
C ARG A 104 1.96 3.37 4.22
N LEU A 105 0.72 2.87 4.23
CA LEU A 105 0.36 1.51 3.85
C LEU A 105 -0.56 1.56 2.64
N LEU A 106 -0.54 0.49 1.85
CA LEU A 106 -1.47 0.27 0.75
C LEU A 106 -2.12 -1.11 0.93
N ASP A 107 -3.39 -1.20 0.61
CA ASP A 107 -4.13 -2.46 0.53
C ASP A 107 -4.56 -2.71 -0.92
N ILE A 108 -4.55 -3.97 -1.33
CA ILE A 108 -5.11 -4.42 -2.60
C ILE A 108 -6.04 -5.60 -2.36
N HIS A 109 -7.09 -5.69 -3.17
CA HIS A 109 -7.88 -6.90 -3.30
C HIS A 109 -7.87 -7.32 -4.77
N PRO A 110 -7.58 -8.59 -5.11
CA PRO A 110 -7.39 -8.99 -6.51
C PRO A 110 -8.58 -8.67 -7.44
N ILE A 111 -9.81 -8.67 -6.90
CA ILE A 111 -11.00 -8.27 -7.67
C ILE A 111 -11.23 -6.75 -7.70
N TYR A 112 -11.13 -6.08 -6.54
CA TYR A 112 -11.65 -4.72 -6.34
C TYR A 112 -10.55 -3.64 -6.36
N GLY A 113 -9.28 -4.03 -6.42
CA GLY A 113 -8.13 -3.12 -6.35
C GLY A 113 -7.86 -2.54 -4.95
N GLY A 114 -8.75 -2.74 -3.98
CA GLY A 114 -8.60 -2.30 -2.59
C GLY A 114 -9.68 -2.90 -1.69
N THR A 115 -9.73 -2.47 -0.42
CA THR A 115 -10.70 -2.92 0.57
C THR A 115 -11.45 -1.73 1.19
N GLN A 116 -12.39 -2.04 2.09
CA GLN A 116 -13.05 -1.07 2.97
C GLN A 116 -12.05 -0.28 3.87
N GLY A 117 -10.78 -0.69 3.94
CA GLY A 117 -9.73 0.10 4.58
C GLY A 117 -9.47 1.43 3.87
N THR A 118 -9.39 1.40 2.55
CA THR A 118 -9.19 2.57 1.69
C THR A 118 -10.51 3.21 1.27
N PHE A 119 -11.51 2.39 0.94
CA PHE A 119 -12.83 2.82 0.47
C PHE A 119 -13.91 2.63 1.56
N ALA A 120 -13.69 3.24 2.73
CA ALA A 120 -14.52 3.02 3.92
C ALA A 120 -15.99 3.49 3.79
N GLU A 121 -16.31 4.32 2.80
CA GLU A 121 -17.67 4.80 2.52
C GLU A 121 -18.44 3.90 1.53
N GLU A 122 -17.78 2.87 0.98
CA GLU A 122 -18.34 2.00 -0.04
C GLU A 122 -18.52 0.57 0.49
N ASP A 123 -19.75 0.26 0.92
CA ASP A 123 -20.09 -1.05 1.51
C ASP A 123 -19.83 -2.25 0.57
N ASN A 124 -19.75 -2.01 -0.74
CA ASN A 124 -19.50 -3.03 -1.76
C ASN A 124 -18.04 -3.50 -1.82
N PHE A 125 -17.11 -2.78 -1.16
CA PHE A 125 -15.72 -3.21 -1.09
C PHE A 125 -15.54 -4.36 -0.09
N PRO A 126 -14.54 -5.23 -0.30
CA PRO A 126 -14.29 -6.36 0.57
C PRO A 126 -13.76 -5.89 1.95
N PRO A 127 -13.95 -6.68 3.01
CA PRO A 127 -13.43 -6.37 4.34
C PRO A 127 -11.91 -6.17 4.34
N LEU A 128 -11.41 -5.32 5.24
CA LEU A 128 -9.97 -5.06 5.42
C LEU A 128 -9.16 -6.36 5.63
N GLU A 129 -9.75 -7.31 6.35
CA GLU A 129 -9.14 -8.58 6.71
C GLU A 129 -8.78 -9.45 5.50
N THR A 130 -9.45 -9.26 4.35
CA THR A 130 -9.20 -10.02 3.11
C THR A 130 -8.22 -9.33 2.16
N GLY A 131 -7.82 -8.09 2.48
CA GLY A 131 -6.84 -7.34 1.70
C GLY A 131 -5.45 -7.94 1.77
N LEU A 132 -4.65 -7.66 0.74
CA LEU A 132 -3.25 -7.97 0.67
C LEU A 132 -2.44 -6.69 0.85
N PHE A 133 -1.40 -6.79 1.67
CA PHE A 133 -0.57 -5.65 2.06
C PHE A 133 0.89 -5.91 1.66
N PRO A 134 1.54 -4.98 0.93
CA PRO A 134 2.95 -5.12 0.57
C PRO A 134 3.83 -5.25 1.81
N LEU A 135 4.60 -6.33 1.89
CA LEU A 135 5.40 -6.62 3.08
C LEU A 135 6.53 -5.61 3.25
N SER A 136 7.02 -5.01 2.16
CA SER A 136 7.99 -3.91 2.22
C SER A 136 7.47 -2.70 3.01
N LEU A 137 6.21 -2.29 2.79
CA LEU A 137 5.58 -1.17 3.50
C LEU A 137 5.30 -1.54 4.96
N VAL A 138 4.85 -2.78 5.21
CA VAL A 138 4.65 -3.28 6.57
C VAL A 138 5.94 -3.21 7.37
N ARG A 139 7.05 -3.69 6.81
CA ARG A 139 8.37 -3.64 7.48
C ARG A 139 8.84 -2.22 7.72
N ALA A 140 8.70 -1.33 6.72
CA ALA A 140 9.07 0.08 6.90
C ALA A 140 8.30 0.74 8.06
N ILE A 141 7.01 0.41 8.22
CA ILE A 141 6.20 0.89 9.35
C ILE A 141 6.70 0.27 10.67
N GLU A 142 7.00 -1.02 10.69
CA GLU A 142 7.51 -1.70 11.89
C GLU A 142 8.84 -1.10 12.35
N ASP A 143 9.77 -0.86 11.41
CA ASP A 143 11.07 -0.26 11.70
C ASP A 143 10.92 1.18 12.22
N GLU A 144 10.05 1.98 11.59
CA GLU A 144 9.84 3.39 11.98
C GLU A 144 9.07 3.54 13.30
N ASP A 145 8.03 2.72 13.51
CA ASP A 145 7.07 2.93 14.59
C ASP A 145 7.33 2.03 15.82
N PHE A 146 7.97 0.86 15.65
CA PHE A 146 8.12 -0.13 16.73
C PHE A 146 9.56 -0.24 17.29
N GLU A 147 10.61 0.05 16.51
CA GLU A 147 11.99 -0.01 17.03
C GLU A 147 12.30 1.08 18.07
N ALA A 148 11.53 2.17 18.12
CA ALA A 148 11.66 3.22 19.14
C ALA A 148 11.29 2.76 20.57
N GLN A 149 10.80 1.53 20.77
CA GLN A 149 10.39 1.00 22.08
C GLN A 149 11.47 0.13 22.78
N GLY A 150 12.63 -0.08 22.14
CA GLY A 150 13.66 -1.04 22.59
C GLY A 150 14.71 -0.55 23.58
N ASP A 151 14.91 0.77 23.76
CA ASP A 151 15.98 1.28 24.64
C ASP A 151 15.53 2.44 25.53
N THR A 152 15.32 2.09 26.81
CA THR A 152 15.21 2.97 27.97
C THR A 152 14.03 3.93 28.06
N ALA A 153 13.47 3.96 29.26
CA ALA A 153 12.83 5.12 29.85
C ALA A 153 13.69 6.38 29.71
N LYS A 154 13.60 7.03 28.56
CA LYS A 154 13.61 8.48 28.45
C LYS A 154 12.28 8.82 27.81
N ALA A 155 11.46 9.57 28.54
CA ALA A 155 10.27 10.17 27.99
C ALA A 155 10.67 10.98 26.76
N ASN A 156 10.53 10.40 25.58
CA ASN A 156 10.49 11.17 24.35
C ASN A 156 9.21 12.02 24.46
N PRO A 157 9.32 13.35 24.41
CA PRO A 157 8.14 14.19 24.52
C PRO A 157 7.17 13.84 23.39
N VAL A 158 5.90 13.77 23.76
CA VAL A 158 4.75 13.54 22.86
C VAL A 158 4.93 14.35 21.57
N GLY A 159 5.04 13.69 20.40
CA GLY A 159 4.87 14.37 19.11
C GLY A 159 5.82 14.08 17.95
N HIS A 160 6.29 12.86 17.68
CA HIS A 160 6.91 12.56 16.37
C HIS A 160 5.87 12.20 15.30
N LEU A 161 5.05 13.18 14.95
CA LEU A 161 4.49 13.34 13.61
C LEU A 161 5.40 14.34 12.91
N ASN A 162 6.06 13.98 11.80
CA ASN A 162 6.78 14.95 10.97
C ASN A 162 5.77 15.83 10.20
N HIS A 163 4.86 16.50 10.89
CA HIS A 163 4.14 17.66 10.41
C HIS A 163 4.72 18.83 11.17
N ASP A 164 5.50 19.66 10.49
CA ASP A 164 6.08 20.86 11.08
C ASP A 164 5.04 21.98 10.91
N PRO A 165 4.37 22.43 12.00
CA PRO A 165 3.28 23.40 11.89
C PRO A 165 3.73 24.73 11.31
N ASP A 166 4.99 25.12 11.52
CA ASP A 166 5.55 26.36 11.01
C ASP A 166 5.83 26.25 9.51
N LEU A 167 6.38 25.12 9.05
CA LEU A 167 6.51 24.84 7.63
C LEU A 167 5.15 24.68 6.95
N GLN A 168 4.16 24.08 7.62
CA GLN A 168 2.79 23.95 7.10
C GLN A 168 2.11 25.31 6.95
N ALA A 169 2.19 26.16 7.97
CA ALA A 169 1.63 27.50 7.93
C ALA A 169 2.25 28.29 6.76
N ARG A 170 3.57 28.19 6.59
CA ARG A 170 4.26 28.85 5.49
C ARG A 170 3.92 28.27 4.12
N ALA A 171 3.78 26.95 4.01
CA ALA A 171 3.32 26.29 2.79
C ALA A 171 1.92 26.78 2.39
N ASN A 172 1.01 26.93 3.35
CA ASN A 172 -0.34 27.43 3.11
C ASN A 172 -0.32 28.90 2.63
N GLU A 173 0.56 29.75 3.15
CA GLU A 173 0.74 31.12 2.68
C GLU A 173 1.27 31.18 1.23
N ILE A 174 2.28 30.37 0.90
CA ILE A 174 2.81 30.25 -0.46
C ILE A 174 1.71 29.79 -1.41
N ALA A 175 0.93 28.78 -1.02
CA ALA A 175 -0.18 28.29 -1.83
C ALA A 175 -1.26 29.36 -2.05
N LYS A 176 -1.65 30.10 -1.01
CA LYS A 176 -2.61 31.22 -1.12
C LYS A 176 -2.13 32.30 -2.07
N ARG A 177 -0.84 32.69 -1.99
CA ARG A 177 -0.24 33.65 -2.92
C ARG A 177 -0.32 33.15 -4.37
N LEU A 178 0.07 31.90 -4.61
CA LEU A 178 0.00 31.30 -5.94
C LEU A 178 -1.43 31.19 -6.48
N ILE A 179 -2.42 30.95 -5.61
CA ILE A 179 -3.84 30.95 -5.99
C ILE A 179 -4.30 32.36 -6.37
N ALA A 180 -3.88 33.39 -5.62
CA ALA A 180 -4.24 34.79 -5.92
C ALA A 180 -3.62 35.28 -7.24
N GLU A 181 -2.39 34.84 -7.55
CA GLU A 181 -1.68 35.19 -8.79
C GLU A 181 -2.19 34.42 -10.02
N ARG A 182 -2.83 33.26 -9.83
CA ARG A 182 -3.24 32.36 -10.92
C ARG A 182 -4.76 32.22 -11.00
N LYS A 183 -5.35 32.66 -12.12
CA LYS A 183 -6.81 32.60 -12.34
C LYS A 183 -7.40 31.19 -12.48
N TYR A 184 -6.63 30.18 -12.93
CA TYR A 184 -7.19 28.88 -13.35
C TYR A 184 -6.42 27.62 -12.89
N ARG A 185 -5.27 27.75 -12.22
CA ARG A 185 -4.44 26.59 -11.83
C ARG A 185 -4.08 26.65 -10.35
N ARG A 186 -4.58 25.67 -9.59
CA ARG A 186 -4.16 25.49 -8.20
C ARG A 186 -2.72 24.96 -8.14
N PRO A 187 -1.91 25.43 -7.18
CA PRO A 187 -0.55 24.96 -7.00
C PRO A 187 -0.52 23.52 -6.46
N THR A 188 0.42 22.72 -6.95
CA THR A 188 0.64 21.35 -6.46
C THR A 188 1.45 21.36 -5.16
N ARG A 189 1.44 20.24 -4.42
CA ARG A 189 2.26 20.07 -3.21
C ARG A 189 3.74 20.21 -3.53
N ASP A 190 4.19 19.66 -4.65
CA ASP A 190 5.59 19.71 -5.08
C ASP A 190 6.03 21.12 -5.49
N GLU A 191 5.14 21.89 -6.14
CA GLU A 191 5.42 23.30 -6.47
C GLU A 191 5.61 24.14 -5.19
N VAL A 192 4.73 23.96 -4.21
CA VAL A 192 4.82 24.66 -2.92
C VAL A 192 6.06 24.20 -2.13
N ALA A 193 6.36 22.90 -2.13
CA ALA A 193 7.53 22.35 -1.45
C ALA A 193 8.84 22.86 -2.05
N LYS A 194 8.95 22.99 -3.38
CA LYS A 194 10.14 23.54 -4.04
C LYS A 194 10.40 25.00 -3.65
N LEU A 195 9.34 25.82 -3.61
CA LEU A 195 9.44 27.22 -3.21
C LEU A 195 9.81 27.36 -1.73
N LEU A 196 9.19 26.56 -0.87
CA LEU A 196 9.47 26.58 0.57
C LEU A 196 10.87 26.05 0.89
N ALA A 197 11.34 25.03 0.16
CA ALA A 197 12.70 24.50 0.26
C ALA A 197 13.75 25.55 -0.09
N ALA A 198 13.54 26.29 -1.20
CA ALA A 198 14.40 27.40 -1.59
C ALA A 198 14.40 28.54 -0.57
N GLU A 199 13.24 28.87 0.01
CA GLU A 199 13.10 29.93 1.03
C GLU A 199 13.83 29.57 2.34
N ARG A 200 13.83 28.30 2.73
CA ARG A 200 14.37 27.84 4.02
C ARG A 200 15.77 27.24 3.94
N GLY A 201 16.37 27.18 2.74
CA GLY A 201 17.65 26.51 2.52
C GLY A 201 17.60 25.02 2.84
N MET A 202 16.45 24.38 2.59
CA MET A 202 16.20 22.97 2.89
C MET A 202 16.11 22.14 1.62
N ASP A 203 16.30 20.84 1.76
CA ASP A 203 16.02 19.90 0.67
C ASP A 203 14.51 19.75 0.44
N CYS A 204 14.10 19.61 -0.84
CA CYS A 204 12.71 19.52 -1.22
C CYS A 204 12.02 18.24 -0.70
N ALA A 205 12.73 17.11 -0.64
CA ALA A 205 12.18 15.87 -0.09
C ALA A 205 11.95 16.01 1.43
N THR A 206 12.82 16.75 2.12
CA THR A 206 12.64 17.08 3.54
C THR A 206 11.38 17.92 3.77
N VAL A 207 11.13 18.92 2.93
CA VAL A 207 9.91 19.73 3.02
C VAL A 207 8.66 18.90 2.70
N LEU A 208 8.70 18.06 1.67
CA LEU A 208 7.58 17.20 1.28
C LEU A 208 7.17 16.22 2.38
N ARG A 209 8.13 15.74 3.18
CA ARG A 209 7.86 14.90 4.35
C ARG A 209 7.21 15.66 5.50
N ARG A 210 7.32 16.99 5.53
CA ARG A 210 6.93 17.86 6.65
C ARG A 210 5.65 18.67 6.42
N ILE A 211 5.14 18.71 5.18
CA ILE A 211 3.94 19.46 4.82
C ILE A 211 2.89 18.55 4.16
N ARG A 212 1.61 18.84 4.41
CA ARG A 212 0.44 18.22 3.81
C ARG A 212 -0.26 19.22 2.90
N LYS A 213 -0.92 18.74 1.83
CA LYS A 213 -1.74 19.62 0.97
C LYS A 213 -3.05 19.93 1.69
N GLN A 214 -3.24 21.18 2.11
CA GLN A 214 -4.43 21.64 2.86
C GLN A 214 -5.13 22.84 2.18
N TRP A 215 -4.79 23.14 0.92
CA TRP A 215 -5.31 24.24 0.11
C TRP A 215 -5.99 23.75 -1.18
#